data_AF-A0A4Z1NZQ5-F1
#
_entry.id   AF-A0A4Z1NZQ5-F1
#
_cell.length_a   1.000
_cell.length_b   1.000
_cell.length_c   1.000
_cell.angle_alpha   90.00
_cell.angle_beta   90.00
_cell.angle_gamma   90.00
#
_symmetry.space_group_name_H-M   'P 1'
#
loop_
_entity.id
_entity.type
_entity.pdbx_description
1 polymer ?
#
loop_
_entity_poly.entity_id
_entity_poly.type
_entity_poly.pdbx_seq_one_letter_code
_entity_poly.pdbx_strand_id
1 'polypeptide(L)'
;MSVPTNITSPLLARQWLKTHLRSRRIATPISFTLTFLFAYLTYKSKAPNKRYLLTSTLLLLSQFPYSELLLGPYNRRLSAKAKSMATTALDDVQAEANMSPGDTVHELVDRWASLYLGKALLIFGAGVSVLYGLA
;
A
#
# COMPACT_ATOMS: atom_id res chain seq x y z
N MET A 1 23.10 6.19 16.54
CA MET A 1 22.84 4.75 16.70
C MET A 1 22.54 4.20 15.31
N SER A 2 23.56 3.74 14.58
CA SER A 2 23.44 3.27 13.20
C SER A 2 22.97 1.82 13.18
N VAL A 3 21.72 1.60 12.77
CA VAL A 3 21.17 0.26 12.57
C VAL A 3 21.92 -0.42 11.42
N PRO A 4 22.49 -1.62 11.59
CA PRO A 4 23.17 -2.31 10.51
C PRO A 4 22.11 -2.83 9.54
N THR A 5 21.98 -2.18 8.39
CA THR A 5 21.01 -2.52 7.34
C THR A 5 21.76 -2.90 6.07
N ASN A 6 22.60 -3.92 6.14
CA ASN A 6 23.22 -4.49 4.93
C ASN A 6 22.25 -5.48 4.26
N ILE A 7 21.00 -5.05 4.03
CA ILE A 7 20.10 -5.77 3.12
C ILE A 7 20.47 -5.25 1.74
N THR A 8 20.95 -6.16 0.90
CA THR A 8 21.33 -5.82 -0.46
C THR A 8 20.11 -5.29 -1.24
N SER A 9 20.26 -4.18 -1.96
CA SER A 9 19.20 -3.55 -2.76
C SER A 9 18.47 -4.52 -3.71
N PRO A 10 19.09 -5.53 -4.38
CA PRO A 10 18.38 -6.52 -5.18
C PRO A 10 17.51 -7.44 -4.32
N LEU A 11 17.96 -7.79 -3.12
CA LEU A 11 17.17 -8.62 -2.20
C LEU A 11 15.94 -7.85 -1.72
N LEU A 12 16.13 -6.60 -1.32
CA LEU A 12 15.04 -5.72 -0.88
C LEU A 12 13.99 -5.52 -1.98
N ALA A 13 14.42 -5.25 -3.23
CA ALA A 13 13.52 -5.09 -4.37
C ALA A 13 12.70 -6.37 -4.66
N ARG A 14 13.34 -7.54 -4.58
CA ARG A 14 12.66 -8.84 -4.77
C ARG A 14 11.68 -9.16 -3.64
N GLN A 15 12.07 -8.90 -2.39
CA GLN A 15 11.21 -9.09 -1.23
C GLN A 15 9.97 -8.18 -1.30
N TRP A 16 10.18 -6.91 -1.64
CA TRP A 16 9.09 -5.97 -1.89
C TRP A 16 8.16 -6.50 -2.99
N LEU A 17 8.69 -6.93 -4.14
CA LEU A 17 7.88 -7.41 -5.27
C LEU A 17 7.01 -8.61 -4.87
N LYS A 18 7.60 -9.60 -4.19
CA LYS A 18 6.87 -10.78 -3.71
C LYS A 18 5.75 -10.38 -2.75
N THR A 19 6.04 -9.46 -1.83
CA THR A 19 5.07 -8.95 -0.84
C THR A 19 3.96 -8.17 -1.53
N HIS A 20 4.29 -7.29 -2.46
CA HIS A 20 3.35 -6.47 -3.23
C HIS A 20 2.38 -7.33 -4.07
N LEU A 21 2.89 -8.34 -4.77
CA LEU A 21 2.05 -9.24 -5.56
C LEU A 21 1.12 -10.07 -4.68
N ARG A 22 1.63 -10.60 -3.55
CA ARG A 22 0.83 -11.37 -2.60
C ARG A 22 -0.26 -10.51 -1.95
N SER A 23 0.10 -9.31 -1.50
CA SER A 23 -0.85 -8.41 -0.85
C SER A 23 -1.93 -7.96 -1.82
N ARG A 24 -1.59 -7.63 -3.07
CA ARG A 24 -2.59 -7.29 -4.10
C ARG A 24 -3.57 -8.44 -4.36
N ARG A 25 -3.09 -9.69 -4.42
CA ARG A 25 -3.94 -10.86 -4.66
C ARG A 25 -4.96 -11.11 -3.56
N ILE A 26 -4.63 -10.76 -2.32
CA ILE A 26 -5.47 -11.02 -1.14
C ILE A 26 -6.27 -9.78 -0.75
N ALA A 27 -5.61 -8.62 -0.61
CA ALA A 27 -6.22 -7.41 -0.11
C ALA A 27 -7.23 -6.80 -1.08
N THR A 28 -6.99 -6.87 -2.39
CA THR A 28 -7.91 -6.33 -3.39
C THR A 28 -9.30 -6.96 -3.33
N PRO A 29 -9.48 -8.29 -3.40
CA PRO A 29 -10.81 -8.88 -3.31
C PRO A 29 -11.46 -8.62 -1.95
N ILE A 30 -10.69 -8.64 -0.85
CA ILE A 30 -11.21 -8.32 0.49
C ILE A 30 -11.75 -6.88 0.55
N SER A 31 -10.98 -5.91 0.06
CA SER A 31 -11.40 -4.50 0.03
C SER A 31 -12.67 -4.30 -0.80
N PHE A 32 -12.78 -4.96 -1.96
CA PHE A 32 -14.01 -4.91 -2.76
C PHE A 32 -15.21 -5.49 -2.00
N THR A 33 -15.07 -6.70 -1.46
CA THR A 33 -16.14 -7.36 -0.71
C THR A 33 -16.62 -6.52 0.47
N LEU A 34 -15.69 -5.95 1.25
CA LEU A 34 -16.03 -5.07 2.37
C LEU A 34 -16.71 -3.77 1.92
N THR A 35 -16.23 -3.16 0.83
CA THR A 35 -16.85 -1.94 0.27
C THR A 35 -18.29 -2.21 -0.15
N PHE A 36 -18.54 -3.32 -0.87
CA PHE A 36 -19.89 -3.71 -1.28
C PHE A 36 -20.79 -4.04 -0.08
N LEU A 37 -20.26 -4.76 0.90
CA LEU A 37 -20.99 -5.10 2.12
C LEU A 37 -21.43 -3.84 2.88
N PHE A 38 -20.52 -2.90 3.12
CA PHE A 38 -20.85 -1.67 3.85
C PHE A 38 -21.71 -0.71 3.03
N ALA A 39 -21.55 -0.66 1.71
CA ALA A 39 -22.46 0.08 0.84
C ALA A 39 -23.90 -0.48 0.94
N TYR A 40 -24.06 -1.81 0.92
CA TYR A 40 -25.35 -2.47 1.08
C TYR A 40 -25.97 -2.24 2.46
N LEU A 41 -25.17 -2.35 3.53
CA LEU A 41 -25.63 -2.05 4.88
C LEU A 41 -26.03 -0.58 5.02
N THR A 42 -25.27 0.36 4.43
CA THR A 42 -25.61 1.79 4.40
C THR A 42 -26.95 2.03 3.72
N TYR A 43 -27.23 1.32 2.62
CA TYR A 43 -28.51 1.40 1.91
C TYR A 43 -29.68 0.92 2.77
N LYS A 44 -29.48 -0.14 3.57
CA LYS A 44 -30.52 -0.74 4.43
C LYS A 44 -30.69 -0.07 5.80
N SER A 45 -29.71 0.71 6.26
CA SER A 45 -29.65 1.19 7.65
C SER A 45 -30.49 2.45 7.91
N LYS A 46 -30.95 2.61 9.16
CA LYS A 46 -31.71 3.78 9.65
C LYS A 46 -30.77 4.93 10.06
N ALA A 47 -31.32 6.12 10.19
CA ALA A 47 -30.62 7.41 10.29
C ALA A 47 -29.41 7.49 11.26
N PRO A 48 -29.42 6.95 12.50
CA PRO A 48 -28.26 7.12 13.40
C PRO A 48 -27.03 6.33 12.96
N ASN A 49 -27.22 5.14 12.38
CA ASN A 49 -26.12 4.23 12.03
C ASN A 49 -25.67 4.44 10.57
N LYS A 50 -26.54 5.02 9.74
CA LYS A 50 -26.28 5.29 8.32
C LYS A 50 -25.06 6.18 8.09
N ARG A 51 -24.85 7.21 8.93
CA ARG A 51 -23.70 8.13 8.79
C ARG A 51 -22.37 7.41 8.95
N TYR A 52 -22.26 6.50 9.92
CA TYR A 52 -21.04 5.77 10.22
C TYR A 52 -20.70 4.72 9.16
N LEU A 53 -21.73 4.00 8.67
CA LEU A 53 -21.60 3.05 7.57
C LEU A 53 -21.25 3.75 6.25
N LEU A 54 -21.83 4.94 6.00
CA LEU A 54 -21.49 5.76 4.83
C LEU A 54 -20.04 6.22 4.89
N THR A 55 -19.59 6.73 6.03
CA THR A 55 -18.18 7.11 6.25
C THR A 55 -17.25 5.93 5.97
N SER A 56 -17.52 4.76 6.54
CA SER A 56 -16.71 3.56 6.28
C SER A 56 -16.66 3.18 4.79
N THR A 57 -17.81 3.21 4.12
CA THR A 57 -17.92 2.91 2.69
C THR A 57 -17.08 3.89 1.86
N LEU A 58 -17.14 5.19 2.17
CA LEU A 58 -16.36 6.21 1.48
C LEU A 58 -14.86 6.07 1.74
N LEU A 59 -14.45 5.76 2.97
CA LEU A 59 -13.03 5.52 3.28
C LEU A 59 -12.50 4.32 2.50
N LEU A 60 -13.21 3.20 2.47
CA LEU A 60 -12.82 2.02 1.68
C LEU A 60 -12.80 2.31 0.18
N LEU A 61 -13.77 3.09 -0.33
CA LEU A 61 -13.82 3.47 -1.75
C LEU A 61 -12.66 4.41 -2.12
N SER A 62 -12.28 5.35 -1.23
CA SER A 62 -11.17 6.27 -1.45
C SER A 62 -9.80 5.58 -1.55
N GLN A 63 -9.70 4.33 -1.08
CA GLN A 63 -8.46 3.57 -1.17
C GLN A 63 -8.04 3.26 -2.60
N PHE A 64 -9.00 3.14 -3.52
CA PHE A 64 -8.73 2.86 -4.93
C PHE A 64 -8.03 4.03 -5.61
N PRO A 65 -8.57 5.27 -5.62
CA PRO A 65 -7.85 6.42 -6.16
C PRO A 65 -6.56 6.73 -5.38
N TYR A 66 -6.53 6.53 -4.06
CA TYR A 66 -5.29 6.65 -3.27
C TYR A 66 -4.20 5.69 -3.80
N SER A 67 -4.55 4.43 -4.07
CA SER A 67 -3.60 3.43 -4.52
C SER A 67 -3.08 3.70 -5.93
N GLU A 68 -3.93 4.16 -6.86
CA GLU A 68 -3.49 4.43 -8.22
C GLU A 68 -2.68 5.72 -8.32
N LEU A 69 -3.13 6.79 -7.64
CA LEU A 69 -2.51 8.12 -7.74
C LEU A 69 -1.21 8.22 -6.94
N LEU A 70 -1.21 7.75 -5.70
CA LEU A 70 -0.06 7.93 -4.80
C LEU A 70 0.90 6.74 -4.84
N LEU A 71 0.40 5.51 -4.77
CA LEU A 71 1.24 4.30 -4.75
C LEU A 71 1.63 3.84 -6.17
N GLY A 72 0.80 4.11 -7.18
CA GLY A 72 1.01 3.67 -8.56
C GLY A 72 2.37 4.02 -9.16
N PRO A 73 2.83 5.29 -9.08
CA PRO A 73 4.14 5.68 -9.60
C PRO A 73 5.29 4.90 -8.96
N TYR A 74 5.27 4.72 -7.64
CA TYR A 74 6.30 3.97 -6.90
C TYR A 74 6.25 2.48 -7.21
N ASN A 75 5.05 1.89 -7.31
CA ASN A 75 4.89 0.48 -7.68
C ASN A 75 5.53 0.19 -9.05
N ARG A 76 5.35 1.08 -10.03
CA ARG A 76 5.93 0.94 -11.38
C ARG A 76 7.46 1.02 -11.33
N ARG A 77 8.02 2.01 -10.61
CA ARG A 77 9.48 2.20 -10.46
C ARG A 77 10.14 1.02 -9.72
N LEU A 78 9.57 0.61 -8.59
CA LEU A 78 10.08 -0.52 -7.80
C LEU A 78 9.97 -1.84 -8.57
N SER A 79 8.90 -2.04 -9.35
CA SER A 79 8.76 -3.23 -10.21
C SER A 79 9.79 -3.25 -11.34
N ALA A 80 10.07 -2.09 -11.95
CA ALA A 80 11.11 -1.98 -12.98
C ALA A 80 12.49 -2.31 -12.40
N LYS A 81 12.81 -1.77 -11.21
CA LYS A 81 14.07 -2.06 -10.49
C LYS A 81 14.19 -3.52 -10.08
N ALA A 82 13.14 -4.10 -9.52
CA ALA A 82 13.13 -5.51 -9.15
C ALA A 82 13.40 -6.42 -10.37
N LYS A 83 12.93 -6.05 -11.56
CA LYS A 83 13.21 -6.76 -12.82
C LYS A 83 14.63 -6.53 -13.31
N SER A 84 15.14 -5.29 -13.32
CA SER A 84 16.51 -4.99 -13.77
C SER A 84 17.59 -5.60 -12.85
N MET A 85 17.28 -5.71 -11.55
CA MET A 85 18.13 -6.35 -10.55
C MET A 85 17.95 -7.88 -10.50
N ALA A 86 16.95 -8.43 -11.21
CA ALA A 86 16.83 -9.88 -11.38
C ALA A 86 17.84 -10.40 -12.40
N THR A 87 18.16 -9.61 -13.42
CA THR A 87 19.03 -9.98 -14.55
C THR A 87 20.50 -9.65 -14.33
N THR A 88 20.82 -8.84 -13.32
CA THR A 88 22.15 -8.25 -13.17
C THR A 88 22.70 -8.56 -11.79
N ALA A 89 23.73 -9.40 -11.71
CA ALA A 89 24.44 -9.76 -10.48
C ALA A 89 25.44 -8.67 -10.04
N LEU A 90 25.22 -7.41 -10.44
CA LEU A 90 26.19 -6.33 -10.25
C LEU A 90 26.18 -5.84 -8.81
N ASP A 91 27.39 -5.56 -8.34
CA ASP A 91 27.70 -5.13 -6.99
C ASP A 91 26.94 -3.84 -6.62
N ASP A 92 26.43 -3.86 -5.40
CA ASP A 92 25.17 -3.23 -5.01
C ASP A 92 25.30 -1.73 -4.73
N VAL A 93 26.51 -1.33 -4.36
CA VAL A 93 26.83 0.02 -3.87
C VAL A 93 27.21 0.93 -5.03
N GLN A 94 27.94 0.43 -6.03
CA GLN A 94 28.41 1.26 -7.16
C GLN A 94 27.30 1.54 -8.19
N ALA A 95 26.35 0.62 -8.35
CA ALA A 95 25.22 0.81 -9.26
C ALA A 95 24.21 1.85 -8.73
N GLU A 96 24.01 1.92 -7.42
CA GLU A 96 23.11 2.93 -6.80
C GLU A 96 23.83 4.24 -6.43
N ALA A 97 25.16 4.25 -6.25
CA ALA A 97 25.92 5.47 -5.93
C ALA A 97 25.88 6.56 -7.02
N ASN A 98 25.62 6.16 -8.28
CA ASN A 98 25.48 7.09 -9.41
C ASN A 98 24.01 7.46 -9.71
N MET A 99 23.05 6.96 -8.93
CA MET A 99 21.64 7.28 -9.13
C MET A 99 21.29 8.63 -8.51
N SER A 100 20.30 9.31 -9.10
CA SER A 100 19.76 10.54 -8.53
C SER A 100 19.16 10.27 -7.14
N PRO A 101 19.32 11.18 -6.17
CA PRO A 101 18.66 11.09 -4.87
C PRO A 101 17.14 10.91 -5.04
N GLY A 102 16.56 9.89 -4.40
CA GLY A 102 15.16 9.50 -4.52
C GLY A 102 14.88 8.36 -5.50
N ASP A 103 15.89 7.87 -6.23
CA ASP A 103 15.79 6.71 -7.11
C ASP A 103 16.57 5.49 -6.59
N THR A 104 17.09 5.48 -5.36
CA THR A 104 17.64 4.24 -4.76
C THR A 104 16.50 3.28 -4.37
N VAL A 105 16.76 1.96 -4.35
CA VAL A 105 15.72 0.99 -3.92
C VAL A 105 15.28 1.28 -2.48
N HIS A 106 16.22 1.62 -1.60
CA HIS A 106 15.94 1.91 -0.20
C HIS A 106 14.99 3.10 -0.04
N GLU A 107 15.28 4.23 -0.68
CA GLU A 107 14.41 5.41 -0.60
C GLU A 107 13.05 5.17 -1.27
N LEU A 108 13.01 4.44 -2.39
CA LEU A 108 11.75 4.11 -3.05
C LEU A 108 10.87 3.21 -2.19
N VAL A 109 11.45 2.20 -1.53
CA VAL A 109 10.73 1.32 -0.61
C VAL A 109 10.25 2.10 0.62
N ASP A 110 11.06 3.02 1.15
CA ASP A 110 10.70 3.84 2.31
C ASP A 110 9.54 4.82 1.99
N ARG A 111 9.61 5.51 0.84
CA ARG A 111 8.50 6.33 0.34
C ARG A 111 7.25 5.51 0.04
N TRP A 112 7.42 4.32 -0.52
CA TRP A 112 6.30 3.41 -0.74
C TRP A 112 5.67 2.97 0.59
N ALA A 113 6.48 2.63 1.59
CA ALA A 113 6.02 2.17 2.89
C ALA A 113 5.26 3.26 3.66
N SER A 114 5.76 4.50 3.63
CA SER A 114 5.07 5.65 4.24
C SER A 114 3.71 5.93 3.58
N LEU A 115 3.60 5.85 2.26
CA LEU A 115 2.30 5.93 1.57
C LEU A 115 1.41 4.73 1.89
N TYR A 116 1.96 3.52 2.01
CA TYR A 116 1.19 2.34 2.38
C TYR A 116 0.64 2.45 3.81
N LEU A 117 1.38 3.09 4.72
CA LEU A 117 0.91 3.42 6.07
C LEU A 117 -0.29 4.37 6.02
N GLY A 118 -0.27 5.38 5.15
CA GLY A 118 -1.43 6.25 4.91
C GLY A 118 -2.65 5.47 4.42
N LYS A 119 -2.47 4.51 3.50
CA LYS A 119 -3.54 3.59 3.09
C LYS A 119 -4.05 2.72 4.24
N ALA A 120 -3.17 2.25 5.12
CA ALA A 120 -3.55 1.45 6.29
C ALA A 120 -4.41 2.26 7.27
N LEU A 121 -4.08 3.54 7.48
CA LEU A 121 -4.88 4.46 8.30
C LEU A 121 -6.31 4.65 7.73
N LEU A 122 -6.48 4.69 6.41
CA LEU A 122 -7.81 4.73 5.79
C LEU A 122 -8.62 3.46 6.09
N ILE A 123 -8.01 2.27 6.05
CA ILE A 123 -8.68 0.99 6.41
C ILE A 123 -9.08 1.02 7.88
N PHE A 124 -8.14 1.42 8.73
CA PHE A 124 -8.35 1.47 10.17
C PHE A 124 -9.51 2.41 10.52
N GLY A 125 -9.51 3.62 9.96
CA GLY A 125 -10.61 4.58 10.12
C GLY A 125 -11.96 4.05 9.63
N ALA A 126 -11.97 3.28 8.53
CA ALA A 126 -13.18 2.63 8.05
C ALA A 126 -13.71 1.59 9.04
N GLY A 127 -12.83 0.78 9.62
CA GLY A 127 -13.19 -0.21 10.65
C GLY A 127 -13.72 0.44 11.92
N VAL A 128 -13.02 1.46 12.44
CA VAL A 128 -13.45 2.23 13.61
C VAL A 128 -14.83 2.86 13.37
N SER A 129 -15.06 3.42 12.18
CA SER A 129 -16.37 4.01 11.84
C SER A 129 -17.50 3.00 11.94
N VAL A 130 -17.32 1.77 11.44
CA VAL A 130 -18.35 0.72 11.54
C VAL A 130 -18.59 0.31 12.98
N LEU A 131 -17.54 0.15 13.78
CA LEU A 131 -17.67 -0.21 15.19
C LEU A 131 -18.52 0.81 15.97
N TYR A 132 -18.30 2.10 15.74
CA TYR A 132 -19.14 3.15 16.33
C TYR A 132 -20.58 3.18 15.80
N GLY A 133 -20.83 2.67 14.60
CA GLY A 133 -22.19 2.54 14.05
C GLY A 133 -22.94 1.30 14.50
N LEU A 134 -22.26 0.36 15.18
CA LEU A 134 -22.83 -0.88 15.72
C LEU A 134 -22.98 -0.85 17.25
N ALA A 135 -22.19 -0.02 17.94
CA ALA A 135 -22.32 0.26 19.37
C ALA A 135 -23.51 1.19 19.66
#